data_AF-A0A957CH55-F1
#
_entry.id   AF-A0A957CH55-F1
#
_cell.length_a   1.000
_cell.length_b   1.000
_cell.length_c   1.000
_cell.angle_alpha   90.00
_cell.angle_beta   90.00
_cell.angle_gamma   90.00
#
_symmetry.space_group_name_H-M   'P 1'
#
loop_
_entity.id
_entity.type
_entity.pdbx_description
1 polymer ?
#
loop_
_entity_poly.entity_id
_entity_poly.type
_entity_poly.pdbx_seq_one_letter_code
_entity_poly.pdbx_strand_id
1 'polypeptide(L)'
;DLDLFRSFLYQPEEAWGQTQVNLVRRDLFFNRAPLSIWLDVENAAAPITAEEVTAEFSADLTRVALMVKRPYLTQNEAGEYEAVQMRQTAVYVRKDGTWLLTELDDAFWGDDLTAESAILTITHPARDAEVAQRLVADLNDLLIDACAADIFICPDDLAISLQFMHQADALPALNRAFELTSRYSTKNGRTYRLFLPTPTLVGLPV
;
A
#
# COMPACT_ATOMS: atom_id res chain seq x y z
N ASP A 1 -0.95 16.01 17.67
CA ASP A 1 -0.21 17.27 17.49
C ASP A 1 0.68 17.13 16.26
N LEU A 2 0.53 18.02 15.26
CA LEU A 2 1.27 17.93 13.99
C LEU A 2 2.73 18.39 14.11
N ASP A 3 3.03 19.32 15.02
CA ASP A 3 4.40 19.81 15.20
C ASP A 3 5.25 18.76 15.92
N LEU A 4 4.63 18.05 16.88
CA LEU A 4 5.22 16.84 17.46
C LEU A 4 5.45 15.76 16.40
N PHE A 5 4.51 15.52 15.48
CA PHE A 5 4.71 14.53 14.42
C PHE A 5 5.89 14.90 13.49
N ARG A 6 5.99 16.19 13.10
CA ARG A 6 7.08 16.69 12.26
C ARG A 6 8.46 16.49 12.87
N SER A 7 8.59 16.58 14.20
CA SER A 7 9.87 16.38 14.88
C SER A 7 10.40 14.94 14.80
N PHE A 8 9.54 13.98 14.45
CA PHE A 8 9.95 12.59 14.21
C PHE A 8 10.37 12.30 12.76
N LEU A 9 10.28 13.26 11.83
CA LEU A 9 10.66 13.06 10.42
C LEU A 9 12.13 13.46 10.18
N TYR A 10 12.86 12.69 9.36
CA TYR A 10 14.25 13.00 9.03
C TYR A 10 14.41 14.28 8.18
N GLN A 11 13.45 14.54 7.29
CA GLN A 11 13.41 15.69 6.37
C GLN A 11 11.94 16.20 6.23
N PRO A 12 11.37 16.85 7.26
CA PRO A 12 9.95 17.22 7.27
C PRO A 12 9.57 18.24 6.17
N GLU A 13 10.50 19.07 5.72
CA GLU A 13 10.26 20.12 4.71
C GLU A 13 10.37 19.63 3.26
N GLU A 14 10.90 18.43 3.04
CA GLU A 14 10.99 17.84 1.70
C GLU A 14 9.66 17.24 1.25
N ALA A 15 9.54 16.93 -0.04
CA ALA A 15 8.30 16.44 -0.65
C ALA A 15 7.71 15.24 0.10
N TRP A 16 8.54 14.25 0.43
CA TRP A 16 8.12 13.08 1.21
C TRP A 16 7.63 13.48 2.61
N GLY A 17 8.36 14.33 3.33
CA GLY A 17 7.98 14.79 4.68
C GLY A 17 6.65 15.53 4.69
N GLN A 18 6.43 16.39 3.69
CA GLN A 18 5.13 17.07 3.49
C GLN A 18 4.01 16.08 3.16
N THR A 19 4.29 15.03 2.39
CA THR A 19 3.34 13.94 2.13
C THR A 19 2.95 13.23 3.43
N GLN A 20 3.89 12.92 4.32
CA GLN A 20 3.57 12.31 5.62
C GLN A 20 2.68 13.22 6.48
N VAL A 21 3.00 14.52 6.55
CA VAL A 21 2.18 15.51 7.28
C VAL A 21 0.76 15.58 6.68
N ASN A 22 0.65 15.53 5.35
CA ASN A 22 -0.64 15.52 4.66
C ASN A 22 -1.45 14.25 4.92
N LEU A 23 -0.79 13.08 5.01
CA LEU A 23 -1.45 11.83 5.39
C LEU A 23 -2.05 11.94 6.80
N VAL A 24 -1.30 12.46 7.78
CA VAL A 24 -1.83 12.68 9.14
C VAL A 24 -3.00 13.66 9.13
N ARG A 25 -2.88 14.78 8.40
CA ARG A 25 -3.95 15.78 8.30
C ARG A 25 -5.23 15.22 7.69
N ARG A 26 -5.13 14.26 6.78
CA ARG A 26 -6.26 13.63 6.08
C ARG A 26 -6.75 12.36 6.75
N ASP A 27 -6.22 12.01 7.92
CA ASP A 27 -6.52 10.75 8.59
C ASP A 27 -6.19 9.51 7.75
N LEU A 28 -5.20 9.63 6.85
CA LEU A 28 -4.73 8.54 5.99
C LEU A 28 -3.40 7.94 6.45
N PHE A 29 -2.86 8.40 7.57
CA PHE A 29 -1.61 7.85 8.11
C PHE A 29 -1.83 6.42 8.62
N PHE A 30 -2.87 6.20 9.42
CA PHE A 30 -3.27 4.87 9.87
C PHE A 30 -4.49 4.33 9.15
N ASN A 31 -5.53 5.15 8.93
CA ASN A 31 -6.74 4.68 8.26
C ASN A 31 -6.54 4.60 6.75
N ARG A 32 -7.34 3.75 6.11
CA ARG A 32 -7.38 3.53 4.66
C ARG A 32 -8.84 3.47 4.23
N ALA A 33 -9.62 4.49 4.59
CA ALA A 33 -11.06 4.56 4.34
C ALA A 33 -11.49 4.22 2.89
N PRO A 34 -10.74 4.59 1.82
CA PRO A 34 -11.08 4.15 0.45
C PRO A 34 -11.08 2.65 0.22
N LEU A 35 -10.39 1.90 1.09
CA LEU A 35 -10.30 0.45 1.07
C LEU A 35 -11.17 -0.18 2.18
N SER A 36 -12.02 0.61 2.84
CA SER A 36 -12.82 0.17 3.98
C SER A 36 -11.99 -0.50 5.08
N ILE A 37 -10.86 0.14 5.43
CA ILE A 37 -9.94 -0.33 6.48
C ILE A 37 -9.69 0.83 7.46
N TRP A 38 -9.92 0.59 8.74
CA TRP A 38 -9.78 1.58 9.81
C TRP A 38 -9.01 1.00 10.99
N LEU A 39 -8.14 1.80 11.61
CA LEU A 39 -7.46 1.42 12.83
C LEU A 39 -8.51 1.19 13.92
N ASP A 40 -8.44 0.03 14.57
CA ASP A 40 -9.27 -0.24 15.75
C ASP A 40 -8.67 0.51 16.94
N VAL A 41 -9.13 1.75 17.15
CA VAL A 41 -8.54 2.66 18.15
C VAL A 41 -8.67 2.11 19.58
N GLU A 42 -9.72 1.37 19.89
CA GLU A 42 -9.94 0.80 21.22
C GLU A 42 -8.84 -0.22 21.55
N ASN A 43 -8.54 -1.10 20.61
CA ASN A 43 -7.50 -2.11 20.77
C ASN A 43 -6.08 -1.57 20.48
N ALA A 44 -5.94 -0.56 19.62
CA ALA A 44 -4.66 0.06 19.27
C ALA A 44 -4.11 1.01 20.35
N ALA A 45 -4.91 1.36 21.37
CA ALA A 45 -4.47 2.19 22.49
C ALA A 45 -3.52 1.46 23.46
N ALA A 46 -3.49 0.12 23.41
CA ALA A 46 -2.54 -0.67 24.19
C ALA A 46 -1.09 -0.40 23.73
N PRO A 47 -0.11 -0.33 24.65
CA PRO A 47 1.29 -0.23 24.28
C PRO A 47 1.72 -1.43 23.42
N ILE A 48 2.39 -1.15 22.30
CA ILE A 48 2.96 -2.18 21.43
C ILE A 48 4.00 -2.99 22.21
N THR A 49 3.88 -4.31 22.18
CA THR A 49 4.82 -5.22 22.86
C THR A 49 5.97 -5.62 21.93
N ALA A 50 7.03 -6.19 22.50
CA ALA A 50 8.19 -6.62 21.73
C ALA A 50 7.83 -7.75 20.73
N GLU A 51 6.85 -8.59 21.07
CA GLU A 51 6.37 -9.70 20.24
C GLU A 51 5.60 -9.23 19.00
N GLU A 52 5.06 -8.00 19.03
CA GLU A 52 4.31 -7.39 17.94
C GLU A 52 5.21 -6.64 16.94
N VAL A 53 6.51 -6.56 17.22
CA VAL A 53 7.50 -5.81 16.44
C VAL A 53 8.57 -6.74 15.91
N THR A 54 8.76 -6.71 14.59
CA THR A 54 9.96 -7.25 13.94
C THR A 54 10.85 -6.08 13.52
N ALA A 55 12.16 -6.18 13.77
CA ALA A 55 13.12 -5.13 13.44
C ALA A 55 14.25 -5.69 12.56
N GLU A 56 14.50 -5.04 11.43
CA GLU A 56 15.61 -5.35 10.52
C GLU A 56 16.58 -4.17 10.49
N PHE A 57 17.78 -4.35 11.06
CA PHE A 57 18.80 -3.31 11.12
C PHE A 57 19.76 -3.38 9.93
N SER A 58 20.21 -2.22 9.45
CA SER A 58 21.37 -2.16 8.58
C SER A 58 22.65 -2.58 9.33
N ALA A 59 23.66 -3.06 8.59
CA ALA A 59 24.89 -3.56 9.18
C ALA A 59 25.66 -2.50 10.00
N ASP A 60 25.52 -1.24 9.64
CA ASP A 60 26.13 -0.09 10.33
C ASP A 60 25.24 0.49 11.47
N LEU A 61 24.07 -0.11 11.70
CA LEU A 61 23.08 0.32 12.70
C LEU A 61 22.62 1.78 12.55
N THR A 62 22.66 2.31 11.33
CA THR A 62 22.15 3.65 11.02
C THR A 62 20.73 3.64 10.48
N ARG A 63 20.21 2.48 10.07
CA ARG A 63 18.84 2.29 9.56
C ARG A 63 18.17 1.10 10.25
N VAL A 64 16.86 1.19 10.42
CA VAL A 64 16.03 0.08 10.88
C VAL A 64 14.68 0.10 10.16
N ALA A 65 14.28 -1.04 9.61
CA ALA A 65 12.90 -1.29 9.20
C ALA A 65 12.15 -1.94 10.36
N LEU A 66 11.07 -1.30 10.82
CA LEU A 66 10.18 -1.84 11.83
C LEU A 66 8.90 -2.32 11.16
N MET A 67 8.54 -3.57 11.40
CA MET A 67 7.27 -4.15 11.02
C MET A 67 6.44 -4.37 12.28
N VAL A 68 5.33 -3.65 12.39
CA VAL A 68 4.49 -3.59 13.59
C VAL A 68 3.11 -4.15 13.27
N LYS A 69 2.64 -5.11 14.05
CA LYS A 69 1.25 -5.59 13.98
C LYS A 69 0.32 -4.58 14.66
N ARG A 70 -0.80 -4.27 14.02
CA ARG A 70 -1.83 -3.37 14.55
C ARG A 70 -3.22 -3.92 14.29
N PRO A 71 -4.18 -3.72 15.21
CA PRO A 71 -5.56 -4.10 15.01
C PRO A 71 -6.26 -3.10 14.09
N TYR A 72 -6.97 -3.63 13.11
CA TYR A 72 -7.79 -2.90 12.17
C TYR A 72 -9.19 -3.50 12.11
N LEU A 73 -10.15 -2.71 11.67
CA LEU A 73 -11.48 -3.12 11.28
C LEU A 73 -11.59 -3.02 9.76
N THR A 74 -12.18 -4.03 9.13
CA THR A 74 -12.57 -4.01 7.72
C THR A 74 -14.06 -4.31 7.58
N GLN A 75 -14.66 -3.95 6.45
CA GLN A 75 -16.07 -4.18 6.19
C GLN A 75 -16.25 -5.30 5.15
N ASN A 76 -17.01 -6.34 5.49
CA ASN A 76 -17.33 -7.41 4.55
C ASN A 76 -18.44 -7.01 3.56
N GLU A 77 -18.77 -7.88 2.60
CA GLU A 77 -19.79 -7.61 1.58
C GLU A 77 -21.19 -7.35 2.16
N ALA A 78 -21.49 -7.90 3.35
CA ALA A 78 -22.76 -7.67 4.06
C ALA A 78 -22.78 -6.32 4.81
N GLY A 79 -21.67 -5.59 4.80
CA GLY A 79 -21.54 -4.31 5.50
C GLY A 79 -21.17 -4.44 6.98
N GLU A 80 -20.80 -5.64 7.44
CA GLU A 80 -20.43 -5.90 8.83
C GLU A 80 -18.93 -5.66 9.06
N TYR A 81 -18.57 -5.20 10.26
CA TYR A 81 -17.18 -4.96 10.61
C TYR A 81 -16.51 -6.23 11.15
N GLU A 82 -15.34 -6.54 10.63
CA GLU A 82 -14.50 -7.65 11.03
C GLU A 82 -13.13 -7.15 11.48
N ALA A 83 -12.61 -7.73 12.57
CA ALA A 83 -11.28 -7.42 13.06
C ALA A 83 -10.21 -8.15 12.24
N VAL A 84 -9.18 -7.42 11.81
CA VAL A 84 -8.02 -7.94 11.09
C VAL A 84 -6.73 -7.38 11.70
N GLN A 85 -5.71 -8.22 11.82
CA GLN A 85 -4.37 -7.75 12.19
C GLN A 85 -3.62 -7.37 10.92
N MET A 86 -3.08 -6.16 10.89
CA MET A 86 -2.27 -5.68 9.78
C MET A 86 -0.86 -5.37 10.25
N ARG A 87 0.12 -5.87 9.50
CA ARG A 87 1.52 -5.51 9.64
C ARG A 87 1.80 -4.24 8.84
N GLN A 88 2.16 -3.19 9.54
CA GLN A 88 2.59 -1.89 9.00
C GLN A 88 4.11 -1.82 9.01
N THR A 89 4.72 -1.26 7.96
CA THR A 89 6.18 -1.12 7.88
C THR A 89 6.58 0.34 7.91
N ALA A 90 7.59 0.67 8.71
CA ALA A 90 8.18 2.01 8.79
C ALA A 90 9.70 1.90 8.85
N VAL A 91 10.42 2.75 8.11
CA VAL A 91 11.89 2.81 8.15
C VAL A 91 12.34 4.06 8.90
N TYR A 92 13.30 3.88 9.78
CA TYR A 92 13.91 4.94 10.55
C TYR A 92 15.41 5.02 10.26
N VAL A 93 15.92 6.24 10.26
CA VAL A 93 17.36 6.55 10.21
C VAL A 93 17.82 7.14 11.53
N ARG A 94 19.04 6.81 11.91
CA ARG A 94 19.69 7.37 13.09
C ARG A 94 20.46 8.62 12.71
N LYS A 95 20.05 9.77 13.25
CA LYS A 95 20.73 11.07 13.10
C LYS A 95 20.94 11.69 14.47
N ASP A 96 22.18 12.08 14.78
CA ASP A 96 22.53 12.74 16.05
C ASP A 96 22.01 11.99 17.30
N GLY A 97 22.03 10.66 17.24
CA GLY A 97 21.56 9.78 18.31
C GLY A 97 20.05 9.53 18.34
N THR A 98 19.26 10.16 17.48
CA THR A 98 17.79 10.04 17.41
C THR A 98 17.37 9.21 16.19
N TRP A 99 16.34 8.37 16.36
CA TRP A 99 15.71 7.65 15.26
C TRP A 99 14.59 8.50 14.66
N LEU A 100 14.68 8.76 13.36
CA LEU A 100 13.76 9.62 12.63
C LEU A 100 13.14 8.83 11.48
N LEU A 101 11.82 8.91 11.33
CA LEU A 101 11.08 8.29 10.23
C LEU A 101 11.59 8.86 8.90
N THR A 102 11.82 7.98 7.93
CA THR A 102 12.29 8.33 6.60
C THR A 102 11.55 7.53 5.53
N GLU A 103 11.79 7.88 4.28
CA GLU A 103 11.21 7.21 3.13
C GLU A 103 11.74 5.77 2.99
N LEU A 104 10.87 4.91 2.46
CA LEU A 104 11.21 3.55 2.04
C LEU A 104 11.98 3.65 0.72
N ASP A 105 13.27 3.32 0.75
CA ASP A 105 14.16 3.45 -0.41
C ASP A 105 14.09 2.24 -1.36
N ASP A 106 14.75 2.33 -2.51
CA ASP A 106 14.78 1.25 -3.51
C ASP A 106 15.33 -0.06 -2.93
N ALA A 107 16.28 0.01 -2.00
CA ALA A 107 16.83 -1.17 -1.34
C ALA A 107 15.77 -1.90 -0.48
N PHE A 108 14.86 -1.16 0.15
CA PHE A 108 13.74 -1.73 0.89
C PHE A 108 12.72 -2.45 -0.03
N TRP A 109 12.41 -1.85 -1.18
CA TRP A 109 11.43 -2.38 -2.13
C TRP A 109 11.96 -3.54 -2.97
N GLY A 110 13.25 -3.49 -3.32
CA GLY A 110 13.86 -4.37 -4.30
C GLY A 110 13.46 -4.00 -5.73
N ASP A 111 13.92 -4.81 -6.68
CA ASP A 111 13.63 -4.60 -8.10
C ASP A 111 12.14 -4.74 -8.41
N ASP A 112 11.67 -4.03 -9.43
CA ASP A 112 10.33 -4.24 -9.98
C ASP A 112 10.26 -5.58 -10.72
N LEU A 113 9.23 -6.35 -10.38
CA LEU A 113 8.86 -7.62 -10.96
C LEU A 113 7.49 -7.52 -11.63
N THR A 114 7.12 -8.56 -12.37
CA THR A 114 5.81 -8.64 -13.01
C THR A 114 5.19 -10.01 -12.76
N ALA A 115 3.90 -10.01 -12.41
CA ALA A 115 3.05 -11.19 -12.34
C ALA A 115 1.97 -11.08 -13.43
N GLU A 116 1.72 -12.15 -14.19
CA GLU A 116 0.88 -12.10 -15.39
C GLU A 116 -0.14 -13.25 -15.42
N SER A 117 -1.32 -12.95 -15.95
CA SER A 117 -2.34 -13.91 -16.38
C SER A 117 -2.73 -13.65 -17.84
N ALA A 118 -3.84 -14.25 -18.29
CA ALA A 118 -4.34 -14.07 -19.66
C ALA A 118 -4.72 -12.62 -19.99
N ILE A 119 -5.34 -11.90 -19.04
CA ILE A 119 -5.90 -10.56 -19.27
C ILE A 119 -5.36 -9.49 -18.30
N LEU A 120 -4.54 -9.88 -17.32
CA LEU A 120 -4.03 -8.99 -16.28
C LEU A 120 -2.51 -9.12 -16.13
N THR A 121 -1.83 -7.99 -16.14
CA THR A 121 -0.41 -7.84 -15.81
C THR A 121 -0.28 -6.95 -14.59
N ILE A 122 0.38 -7.42 -13.53
CA ILE A 122 0.68 -6.65 -12.32
C ILE A 122 2.18 -6.37 -12.26
N THR A 123 2.59 -5.11 -12.33
CA THR A 123 3.96 -4.67 -12.02
C THR A 123 4.05 -4.29 -10.55
N HIS A 124 5.03 -4.84 -9.82
CA HIS A 124 5.13 -4.70 -8.37
C HIS A 124 6.58 -4.78 -7.89
N PRO A 125 6.92 -4.19 -6.72
CA PRO A 125 8.25 -4.39 -6.13
C PRO A 125 8.45 -5.84 -5.68
N ALA A 126 9.70 -6.30 -5.64
CA ALA A 126 10.06 -7.65 -5.22
C ALA A 126 9.52 -8.01 -3.82
N ARG A 127 9.48 -7.04 -2.91
CA ARG A 127 8.94 -7.22 -1.55
C ARG A 127 7.46 -7.65 -1.53
N ASP A 128 6.67 -7.28 -2.54
CA ASP A 128 5.25 -7.62 -2.63
C ASP A 128 4.97 -8.83 -3.55
N ALA A 129 6.00 -9.59 -3.94
CA ALA A 129 5.86 -10.66 -4.93
C ALA A 129 4.83 -11.73 -4.56
N GLU A 130 4.82 -12.18 -3.31
CA GLU A 130 3.86 -13.19 -2.86
C GLU A 130 2.41 -12.68 -2.97
N VAL A 131 2.17 -11.43 -2.59
CA VAL A 131 0.84 -10.81 -2.64
C VAL A 131 0.40 -10.60 -4.08
N ALA A 132 1.30 -10.10 -4.95
CA ALA A 132 0.99 -9.88 -6.36
C ALA A 132 0.68 -11.19 -7.10
N GLN A 133 1.40 -12.28 -6.79
CA GLN A 133 1.13 -13.61 -7.37
C GLN A 133 -0.24 -14.17 -6.98
N ARG A 134 -0.67 -13.95 -5.74
CA ARG A 134 -2.03 -14.33 -5.31
C ARG A 134 -3.08 -13.45 -5.99
N LEU A 135 -2.86 -12.14 -5.96
CA LEU A 135 -3.81 -11.17 -6.46
C LEU A 135 -4.02 -11.28 -7.98
N VAL A 136 -2.99 -11.61 -8.76
CA VAL A 136 -3.15 -11.77 -10.21
C VAL A 136 -4.09 -12.93 -10.55
N ALA A 137 -4.08 -14.02 -9.77
CA ALA A 137 -5.00 -15.13 -9.95
C ALA A 137 -6.43 -14.74 -9.54
N ASP A 138 -6.60 -14.21 -8.32
CA ASP A 138 -7.91 -13.84 -7.78
C ASP A 138 -8.61 -12.78 -8.64
N LEU A 139 -7.88 -11.75 -9.09
CA LEU A 139 -8.42 -10.70 -9.95
C LEU A 139 -8.72 -11.21 -11.37
N ASN A 140 -7.91 -12.12 -11.90
CA ASN A 140 -8.17 -12.70 -13.21
C ASN A 140 -9.50 -13.46 -13.22
N ASP A 141 -9.75 -14.26 -12.20
CA ASP A 141 -11.00 -15.02 -12.08
C ASP A 141 -12.21 -14.08 -11.93
N LEU A 142 -12.09 -13.07 -11.08
CA LEU A 142 -13.14 -12.05 -10.91
C LEU A 142 -13.42 -11.27 -12.19
N LEU A 143 -12.40 -10.94 -12.99
CA LEU A 143 -12.55 -10.26 -14.27
C LEU A 143 -13.21 -11.16 -15.31
N ILE A 144 -12.84 -12.44 -15.38
CA ILE A 144 -13.48 -13.41 -16.27
C ILE A 144 -14.97 -13.57 -15.93
N ASP A 145 -15.28 -13.73 -14.65
CA ASP A 145 -16.67 -13.87 -14.17
C ASP A 145 -17.48 -12.61 -14.47
N ALA A 146 -16.91 -11.42 -14.26
CA ALA A 146 -17.54 -10.15 -14.58
C ALA A 146 -17.82 -9.99 -16.09
N CYS A 147 -16.91 -10.45 -16.96
CA CYS A 147 -17.09 -10.46 -18.40
C CYS A 147 -18.14 -11.49 -18.85
N ALA A 148 -18.24 -12.63 -18.18
CA ALA A 148 -19.22 -13.67 -18.48
C ALA A 148 -20.64 -13.32 -18.01
N ALA A 149 -20.76 -12.45 -16.99
CA ALA A 149 -22.06 -12.05 -16.44
C ALA A 149 -22.89 -11.13 -17.35
N ASP A 150 -22.40 -10.77 -18.55
CA ASP A 150 -23.01 -9.81 -19.49
C ASP A 150 -23.32 -8.41 -18.88
N ILE A 151 -22.75 -8.12 -17.70
CA ILE A 151 -22.88 -6.81 -17.03
C ILE A 151 -21.94 -5.77 -17.68
N PHE A 152 -20.82 -6.24 -18.22
CA PHE A 152 -19.78 -5.41 -18.83
C PHE A 152 -19.52 -5.83 -20.29
N ILE A 153 -19.32 -4.84 -21.17
CA ILE A 153 -18.86 -5.11 -22.54
C ILE A 153 -17.34 -5.32 -22.49
N CYS A 154 -16.92 -6.57 -22.40
CA CYS A 154 -15.51 -6.94 -22.46
C CYS A 154 -15.09 -7.17 -23.92
N PRO A 155 -14.07 -6.45 -24.42
CA PRO A 155 -13.55 -6.72 -25.75
C PRO A 155 -12.75 -8.04 -25.75
N ASP A 156 -12.71 -8.72 -26.90
CA ASP A 156 -11.98 -9.99 -27.06
C ASP A 156 -10.46 -9.84 -26.83
N ASP A 157 -9.93 -8.62 -26.94
CA ASP A 157 -8.53 -8.24 -26.72
C ASP A 157 -8.30 -7.50 -25.39
N LEU A 158 -9.17 -7.70 -24.39
CA LEU A 158 -9.07 -7.03 -23.09
C LEU A 158 -7.71 -7.31 -22.44
N ALA A 159 -6.93 -6.25 -22.23
CA ALA A 159 -5.69 -6.28 -21.47
C ALA A 159 -5.68 -5.18 -20.40
N ILE A 160 -5.43 -5.58 -19.16
CA ILE A 160 -5.36 -4.70 -17.99
C ILE A 160 -3.93 -4.74 -17.44
N SER A 161 -3.35 -3.56 -17.22
CA SER A 161 -2.05 -3.40 -16.58
C SER A 161 -2.26 -2.70 -15.24
N LEU A 162 -1.93 -3.36 -14.15
CA LEU A 162 -1.95 -2.81 -12.80
C LEU A 162 -0.51 -2.53 -12.38
N GLN A 163 -0.24 -1.34 -11.86
CA GLN A 163 1.06 -0.97 -11.31
C GLN A 163 0.93 -0.61 -9.84
N PHE A 164 1.69 -1.30 -9.00
CA PHE A 164 1.84 -0.92 -7.60
C PHE A 164 2.86 0.22 -7.44
N MET A 165 2.39 1.34 -6.91
CA MET A 165 3.15 2.54 -6.63
C MET A 165 3.67 2.50 -5.19
N HIS A 166 4.99 2.59 -5.02
CA HIS A 166 5.63 2.59 -3.72
C HIS A 166 5.76 3.98 -3.06
N GLN A 167 5.39 5.06 -3.77
CA GLN A 167 5.43 6.42 -3.25
C GLN A 167 4.28 6.66 -2.26
N ALA A 168 4.54 7.37 -1.16
CA ALA A 168 3.55 7.62 -0.12
C ALA A 168 2.33 8.44 -0.58
N ASP A 169 2.46 9.21 -1.65
CA ASP A 169 1.37 9.99 -2.26
C ASP A 169 0.40 9.12 -3.08
N ALA A 170 0.69 7.83 -3.28
CA ALA A 170 -0.25 6.85 -3.81
C ALA A 170 -1.45 6.61 -2.87
N LEU A 171 -1.28 6.73 -1.55
CA LEU A 171 -2.35 6.54 -0.58
C LEU A 171 -3.49 7.57 -0.72
N PRO A 172 -3.23 8.90 -0.77
CA PRO A 172 -4.30 9.87 -0.98
C PRO A 172 -4.92 9.79 -2.38
N ALA A 173 -4.20 9.25 -3.36
CA ALA A 173 -4.75 9.02 -4.71
C ALA A 173 -5.90 8.00 -4.71
N LEU A 174 -5.98 7.10 -3.72
CA LEU A 174 -7.10 6.15 -3.58
C LEU A 174 -8.48 6.83 -3.47
N ASN A 175 -8.54 8.05 -2.93
CA ASN A 175 -9.78 8.82 -2.86
C ASN A 175 -10.20 9.43 -4.20
N ARG A 176 -9.37 9.31 -5.24
CA ARG A 176 -9.51 10.02 -6.52
C ARG A 176 -9.41 9.00 -7.65
N ALA A 177 -10.53 8.35 -7.98
CA ALA A 177 -10.60 7.29 -9.00
C ALA A 177 -9.96 7.66 -10.36
N PHE A 178 -9.97 8.95 -10.74
CA PHE A 178 -9.30 9.41 -11.96
C PHE A 178 -7.76 9.34 -11.89
N GLU A 179 -7.17 9.47 -10.70
CA GLU A 179 -5.71 9.36 -10.50
C GLU A 179 -5.24 7.90 -10.46
N LEU A 180 -6.15 6.97 -10.18
CA LEU A 180 -5.89 5.53 -10.18
C LEU A 180 -6.01 4.91 -11.56
N THR A 181 -6.54 5.63 -12.55
CA THR A 181 -6.83 5.06 -13.87
C THR A 181 -6.29 5.93 -14.98
N SER A 182 -5.65 5.31 -15.96
CA SER A 182 -5.35 5.97 -17.22
C SER A 182 -5.76 5.06 -18.39
N ARG A 183 -6.41 5.67 -19.38
CA ARG A 183 -6.86 4.98 -20.60
C ARG A 183 -6.01 5.46 -21.75
N TYR A 184 -5.32 4.54 -22.43
CA TYR A 184 -4.62 4.86 -23.67
C TYR A 184 -4.87 3.76 -24.70
N SER A 185 -5.14 4.16 -25.94
CA SER A 185 -5.20 3.25 -27.07
C SER A 185 -3.78 2.89 -27.46
N THR A 186 -3.41 1.61 -27.43
CA THR A 186 -2.14 1.17 -28.02
C THR A 186 -2.38 0.83 -29.49
N LYS A 187 -1.30 0.69 -30.28
CA LYS A 187 -1.39 0.25 -31.69
C LYS A 187 -1.99 -1.15 -31.87
N ASN A 188 -2.08 -1.94 -30.80
CA ASN A 188 -2.47 -3.36 -30.81
C ASN A 188 -3.73 -3.65 -29.99
N GLY A 189 -4.47 -2.64 -29.53
CA GLY A 189 -5.69 -2.84 -28.72
C GLY A 189 -5.92 -1.76 -27.66
N ARG A 190 -6.90 -2.00 -26.78
CA ARG A 190 -7.21 -1.14 -25.63
C ARG A 190 -6.54 -1.71 -24.38
N THR A 191 -5.54 -0.99 -23.85
CA THR A 191 -4.95 -1.33 -22.55
C THR A 191 -5.44 -0.37 -21.48
N TYR A 192 -6.00 -0.93 -20.41
CA TYR A 192 -6.41 -0.15 -19.24
C TYR A 192 -5.27 -0.19 -18.22
N ARG A 193 -4.75 0.97 -17.82
CA ARG A 193 -3.73 1.03 -16.77
C ARG A 193 -4.33 1.51 -15.45
N LEU A 194 -4.10 0.74 -14.40
CA LEU A 194 -4.48 1.01 -13.02
C LEU A 194 -3.22 1.28 -12.20
N PHE A 195 -3.27 2.29 -11.35
CA PHE A 195 -2.21 2.60 -10.41
C PHE A 195 -2.78 2.48 -9.00
N LEU A 196 -2.20 1.60 -8.20
CA LEU A 196 -2.61 1.39 -6.81
C LEU A 196 -1.40 1.52 -5.90
N PRO A 197 -1.54 1.95 -4.63
CA PRO A 197 -0.44 1.84 -3.68
C PRO A 197 -0.01 0.37 -3.51
N THR A 198 1.27 0.16 -3.23
CA THR A 198 1.80 -1.15 -2.85
C THR A 198 1.07 -1.73 -1.63
N PRO A 199 0.78 -3.03 -1.60
CA PRO A 199 0.23 -3.69 -0.41
C PRO A 199 1.04 -3.43 0.86
N THR A 200 2.38 -3.41 0.79
CA THR A 200 3.22 -3.06 1.95
C THR A 200 3.00 -1.63 2.46
N LEU A 201 2.70 -0.66 1.59
CA LEU A 201 2.38 0.73 1.99
C LEU A 201 0.98 0.85 2.61
N VAL A 202 0.03 0.04 2.16
CA VAL A 202 -1.30 -0.07 2.78
C VAL A 202 -1.22 -0.78 4.14
N GLY A 203 -0.41 -1.84 4.19
CA GLY A 203 -0.29 -2.80 5.28
C GLY A 203 -0.76 -4.19 4.85
N LEU A 204 -0.11 -5.22 5.38
CA LEU A 204 -0.36 -6.62 5.02
C LEU A 204 -1.14 -7.34 6.12
N PRO A 205 -2.20 -8.10 5.81
CA PRO A 205 -2.88 -8.92 6.80
C PRO A 205 -1.95 -10.03 7.33
N VAL A 206 -2.03 -10.32 8.64
CA VAL A 206 -1.19 -11.33 9.35
C VAL A 206 -1.94 -12.12 10.41
#